data_AF-A0A6J7JVF8-F1
#
_entry.id   AF-A0A6J7JVF8-F1
#
_cell.length_a   1.000
_cell.length_b   1.000
_cell.length_c   1.000
_cell.angle_alpha   90.00
_cell.angle_beta   90.00
_cell.angle_gamma   90.00
#
_symmetry.space_group_name_H-M   'P 1'
#
loop_
_entity.id
_entity.type
_entity.pdbx_description
1 polymer ?
#
loop_
_entity_poly.entity_id
_entity_poly.type
_entity_poly.pdbx_seq_one_letter_code
_entity_poly.pdbx_strand_id
1 'polypeptide(L)' 'MRTLVIHPASTTHRQLTDAQLLEAGVPQDLIRISVGLEDVEDILWDLDQALTAASGKAR' A
#
# COMPACT_ATOMS: atom_id res chain seq x y z
N MET A 1 17.64 -2.41 5.74
CA MET A 1 16.17 -2.27 5.91
C MET A 1 15.58 -1.84 4.59
N ARG A 2 14.34 -2.22 4.30
CA ARG A 2 13.66 -1.88 3.04
C ARG A 2 12.22 -1.49 3.31
N THR A 3 11.72 -0.53 2.54
CA THR A 3 10.31 -0.17 2.48
C THR A 3 9.53 -1.31 1.84
N LEU A 4 8.40 -1.67 2.45
CA LEU A 4 7.52 -2.75 1.99
C LEU A 4 6.11 -2.21 1.78
N VAL A 5 5.50 -2.59 0.65
CA VAL A 5 4.12 -2.25 0.30
C VAL A 5 3.34 -3.54 0.12
N ILE A 6 2.16 -3.64 0.73
CA ILE A 6 1.26 -4.79 0.54
C ILE A 6 -0.18 -4.35 0.33
N HIS A 7 -0.95 -5.18 -0.35
CA HIS A 7 -2.40 -5.15 -0.36
C HIS A 7 -2.92 -6.17 0.68
N PRO A 8 -3.32 -5.77 1.90
CA PRO A 8 -3.60 -6.70 2.98
C PRO A 8 -4.72 -7.69 2.66
N ALA A 9 -5.78 -7.24 1.97
CA ALA A 9 -6.93 -8.08 1.63
C ALA A 9 -6.56 -9.26 0.72
N SER A 10 -5.63 -9.13 -0.24
CA SER A 10 -5.18 -10.26 -1.07
C SER A 10 -3.96 -11.01 -0.52
N THR A 11 -3.35 -10.53 0.56
CA THR A 11 -2.11 -11.10 1.11
C THR A 11 -2.30 -11.58 2.54
N THR A 12 -2.00 -10.73 3.51
CA THR A 12 -1.96 -11.06 4.95
C THR A 12 -3.33 -11.39 5.55
N HIS A 13 -4.41 -10.92 4.94
CA HIS A 13 -5.79 -11.11 5.40
C HIS A 13 -6.65 -11.90 4.39
N ARG A 14 -6.01 -12.56 3.42
CA ARG A 14 -6.70 -13.27 2.31
C ARG A 14 -7.68 -14.37 2.72
N GLN A 15 -7.58 -14.84 3.97
CA GLN A 15 -8.45 -15.86 4.54
C GLN A 15 -9.80 -15.32 5.05
N LEU A 16 -9.94 -13.99 5.16
CA LEU A 16 -11.15 -13.35 5.64
C LEU A 16 -12.14 -13.14 4.50
N THR A 17 -13.43 -13.16 4.83
CA THR A 17 -14.49 -12.74 3.90
C THR A 17 -14.56 -11.21 3.79
N ASP A 18 -15.22 -10.68 2.76
CA ASP A 18 -15.38 -9.23 2.57
C ASP A 18 -16.03 -8.53 3.78
N ALA A 19 -17.01 -9.19 4.42
CA ALA A 19 -17.66 -8.66 5.61
C ALA A 19 -16.70 -8.59 6.81
N GLN A 20 -15.88 -9.63 7.00
CA GLN A 20 -14.88 -9.69 8.08
C GLN A 20 -13.73 -8.71 7.85
N LEU A 21 -13.32 -8.51 6.60
CA LEU A 21 -12.33 -7.51 6.21
C LEU A 21 -12.81 -6.09 6.56
N LEU A 22 -14.06 -5.76 6.22
CA LEU A 22 -14.66 -4.48 6.53
C LEU A 22 -14.76 -4.24 8.05
N GLU A 23 -15.20 -5.24 8.81
CA GLU A 23 -15.27 -5.18 10.28
C GLU A 23 -13.88 -5.00 10.92
N ALA A 24 -12.84 -5.60 10.33
CA ALA A 24 -11.45 -5.46 10.77
C ALA A 24 -10.78 -4.14 10.34
N GLY A 25 -11.49 -3.25 9.63
CA GLY A 25 -10.94 -1.99 9.12
C GLY A 25 -9.96 -2.16 7.96
N VAL A 26 -10.08 -3.26 7.19
CA VAL A 26 -9.25 -3.59 6.04
C VAL A 26 -10.13 -3.57 4.77
N PRO A 27 -10.49 -2.39 4.24
CA PRO A 27 -11.24 -2.33 2.99
C PRO A 27 -10.42 -2.89 1.81
N GLN A 28 -11.11 -3.32 0.74
CA GLN A 28 -10.51 -3.96 -0.44
C GLN A 28 -9.56 -3.05 -1.24
N ASP A 29 -9.56 -1.74 -1.00
CA ASP A 29 -8.68 -0.77 -1.63
C ASP A 29 -7.53 -0.32 -0.72
N LEU A 30 -7.40 -0.91 0.48
CA LEU A 30 -6.35 -0.55 1.43
C LEU A 30 -4.98 -1.00 0.93
N ILE A 31 -4.06 -0.05 0.82
CA ILE A 31 -2.63 -0.30 0.65
C ILE A 31 -1.91 0.04 1.95
N ARG A 32 -1.10 -0.89 2.47
CA ARG A 32 -0.30 -0.69 3.69
C ARG A 32 1.18 -0.58 3.35
N ILE A 33 1.81 0.48 3.83
CA ILE A 33 3.25 0.74 3.63
C ILE A 33 3.96 0.65 4.98
N SER A 34 5.00 -0.18 5.06
CA SER A 34 5.97 -0.20 6.15
C SER A 34 7.21 0.54 5.67
N VAL A 35 7.37 1.79 6.09
CA VAL A 35 8.48 2.65 5.68
C VAL A 35 9.78 2.16 6.33
N GLY A 36 10.81 1.98 5.50
CA GLY A 36 12.15 1.60 5.97
C GLY A 36 12.97 2.81 6.44
N LEU A 37 14.28 2.72 6.27
CA LEU A 37 15.24 3.77 6.66
C LEU A 37 16.14 4.16 5.49
N GLU A 38 15.65 3.98 4.26
CA GLU A 38 16.29 4.50 3.05
C GLU A 38 16.27 6.03 3.03
N ASP A 39 16.93 6.62 2.03
CA ASP A 39 16.84 8.05 1.80
C ASP A 39 15.37 8.45 1.55
N VAL A 40 14.95 9.55 2.16
CA VAL A 40 13.58 10.03 2.05
C VAL A 40 13.24 10.43 0.62
N GLU A 41 14.20 10.98 -0.12
CA GLU A 41 14.00 11.40 -1.51
C GLU A 41 13.78 10.19 -2.44
N ASP A 42 14.50 9.09 -2.20
CA ASP A 42 14.29 7.84 -2.96
C ASP A 42 12.90 7.27 -2.71
N ILE A 43 12.44 7.25 -1.45
CA ILE A 43 11.09 6.77 -1.08
C ILE A 43 10.02 7.67 -1.71
N LEU A 44 10.20 8.98 -1.66
CA LEU A 44 9.25 9.93 -2.26
C LEU A 44 9.19 9.78 -3.78
N TRP A 45 10.34 9.64 -4.42
CA TRP A 45 10.43 9.43 -5.87
C TRP A 45 9.76 8.13 -6.32
N ASP A 46 9.95 7.03 -5.58
CA ASP A 46 9.28 5.74 -5.81
C ASP A 46 7.76 5.82 -5.66
N LEU A 47 7.26 6.53 -4.65
CA LEU A 47 5.83 6.69 -4.46
C LEU A 47 5.20 7.63 -5.51
N ASP A 48 5.89 8.71 -5.89
CA ASP A 48 5.37 9.70 -6.83
C ASP A 48 5.19 9.11 -8.24
N GLN A 49 6.19 8.38 -8.74
CA GLN A 49 6.08 7.71 -10.04
C GLN A 49 4.99 6.64 -10.04
N ALA A 50 4.85 5.87 -8.94
CA ALA A 50 3.84 4.82 -8.83
C ALA A 50 2.42 5.40 -8.80
N LEU A 51 2.21 6.48 -8.04
CA LEU A 51 0.91 7.18 -7.97
C LEU A 51 0.57 7.88 -9.28
N THR A 52 1.55 8.46 -9.96
CA THR A 52 1.37 9.05 -11.29
C THR A 52 0.96 7.98 -12.31
N ALA A 53 1.63 6.83 -12.31
CA ALA A 53 1.29 5.71 -13.19
C ALA A 53 -0.11 5.14 -12.91
N ALA A 54 -0.51 5.05 -11.64
CA ALA A 54 -1.82 4.52 -11.24
C ALA A 54 -2.98 5.49 -11.50
N SER A 55 -2.77 6.79 -11.31
CA SER A 55 -3.83 7.81 -11.39
C SER A 55 -3.88 8.58 -12.71
N GLY A 56 -2.81 8.54 -13.51
CA GLY A 56 -2.63 9.38 -14.69
C GLY A 56 -2.47 10.88 -14.37
N LYS A 57 -2.32 11.25 -13.10
CA LYS A 57 -2.15 12.63 -12.63
C LYS A 57 -0.79 12.75 -11.97
N ALA A 58 0.03 13.68 -12.48
CA ALA A 58 1.24 14.09 -11.80
C ALA A 58 0.88 14.95 -10.57
N ARG A 59 1.73 14.87 -9.55
CA ARG A 59 1.59 15.64 -8.31
C ARG A 59 1.96 17.11 -8.50
#